data_AF-W1YPD7-F1
#
_entry.id   AF-W1YPD7-F1
#
_cell.length_a   1.000
_cell.length_b   1.000
_cell.length_c   1.000
_cell.angle_alpha   90.00
_cell.angle_beta   90.00
_cell.angle_gamma   90.00
#
_symmetry.space_group_name_H-M   'P 1'
#
loop_
_entity.id
_entity.type
_entity.pdbx_description
1 polymer ?
#
loop_
_entity_poly.entity_id
_entity_poly.type
_entity_poly.pdbx_seq_one_letter_code
_entity_poly.pdbx_strand_id
1 'polypeptide(L)'
;KELSELAVKEIQRIMNFAAQPEWVRINRLIHCMPQYNVGHRAGITAVREHVAKHYPNLHLIGTPFDGIGIPDGVKQAKELVQSIVDSNKS
;
A
#
# COMPACT_ATOMS: atom_id res chain seq x y z
N LYS A 1 -12.18 13.35 19.62
CA LYS A 1 -11.48 14.53 20.17
C LYS A 1 -10.14 14.15 20.81
N GLU A 2 -10.05 12.99 21.45
CA GLU A 2 -8.82 12.52 22.10
C GLU A 2 -7.57 12.48 21.21
N LEU A 3 -7.65 11.99 19.96
CA LEU A 3 -6.46 11.91 19.08
C LEU A 3 -5.87 13.26 18.69
N SER A 4 -6.71 14.27 18.43
CA SER A 4 -6.23 15.61 18.07
C SER A 4 -5.57 16.28 19.27
N GLU A 5 -6.17 16.15 20.46
CA GLU A 5 -5.64 16.72 21.70
C GLU A 5 -4.31 16.05 22.08
N LEU A 6 -4.23 14.72 21.96
CA LEU A 6 -2.99 13.97 22.19
C LEU A 6 -1.88 14.38 21.22
N ALA A 7 -2.19 14.48 19.92
CA ALA A 7 -1.21 14.88 18.91
C ALA A 7 -0.67 16.30 19.16
N VAL A 8 -1.54 17.26 19.46
CA VAL A 8 -1.13 18.64 19.78
C VAL A 8 -0.25 18.68 21.01
N LYS A 9 -0.64 17.98 22.09
CA LYS A 9 0.15 17.89 23.32
C LYS A 9 1.56 17.34 23.08
N GLU A 10 1.68 16.26 22.31
CA GLU A 10 2.98 15.66 22.02
C GLU A 10 3.85 16.53 21.12
N ILE A 11 3.28 17.18 20.10
CA ILE A 11 4.03 18.10 19.23
C ILE A 11 4.55 19.30 20.03
N GLN A 12 3.71 19.92 20.87
CA GLN A 12 4.10 21.02 21.75
C GLN A 12 5.24 20.62 22.70
N ARG A 13 5.18 19.40 23.26
CA ARG A 13 6.24 18.84 24.12
C ARG A 13 7.56 18.60 23.37
N ILE A 14 7.50 18.05 22.15
CA ILE A 14 8.70 17.73 21.35
C ILE A 14 9.38 18.99 20.82
N MET A 15 8.59 19.96 20.36
CA MET A 15 9.08 21.17 19.69
C MET A 15 9.21 22.38 20.62
N ASN A 16 8.82 22.25 21.89
CA ASN A 16 8.94 23.26 22.94
C ASN A 16 8.23 24.60 22.60
N PHE A 17 6.96 24.52 22.18
CA PHE A 17 6.10 25.69 21.97
C PHE A 17 4.71 25.49 22.61
N ALA A 18 3.99 26.58 22.88
CA ALA A 18 2.68 26.55 23.55
C ALA A 18 1.51 27.05 22.67
N ALA A 19 1.79 27.52 21.45
CA ALA A 19 0.77 27.99 20.52
C ALA A 19 -0.26 26.90 20.17
N GLN A 20 -1.52 27.31 20.03
CA GLN A 20 -2.62 26.43 19.62
C GLN A 20 -2.79 26.47 18.08
N PRO A 21 -3.09 25.33 17.44
CA PRO A 21 -3.33 25.31 16.00
C PRO A 21 -4.66 25.99 15.64
N GLU A 22 -4.66 26.79 14.57
CA GLU A 22 -5.90 27.37 14.02
C GLU A 22 -6.84 26.29 13.46
N TRP A 23 -6.27 25.18 12.96
CA TRP A 23 -7.03 24.07 12.41
C TRP A 23 -6.33 22.73 12.60
N VAL A 24 -7.14 21.68 12.77
CA VAL A 24 -6.68 20.29 12.89
C VAL A 24 -7.58 19.40 12.04
N ARG A 25 -6.96 18.52 11.23
CA ARG A 25 -7.66 17.45 10.51
C ARG A 25 -7.06 16.10 10.82
N ILE A 26 -7.93 15.20 11.25
CA ILE A 26 -7.60 13.81 11.44
C ILE A 26 -8.16 13.03 10.25
N ASN A 27 -7.28 12.30 9.57
CA ASN A 27 -7.68 11.33 8.56
C ASN A 27 -7.35 9.92 9.07
N ARG A 28 -8.34 9.02 9.06
CA ARG A 28 -8.15 7.64 9.50
C ARG A 28 -8.02 6.75 8.27
N LEU A 29 -6.84 6.18 8.09
CA LEU A 29 -6.57 5.26 7.00
C LEU A 29 -6.71 3.82 7.51
N ILE A 30 -7.94 3.30 7.47
CA ILE A 30 -8.26 1.96 7.97
C ILE A 30 -7.78 0.91 6.96
N HIS A 31 -7.07 -0.12 7.42
CA HIS A 31 -6.49 -1.19 6.60
C HIS A 31 -5.61 -0.72 5.42
N CYS A 32 -5.04 0.49 5.50
CA CYS A 32 -4.28 1.08 4.40
C CYS A 32 -2.84 0.55 4.28
N MET A 33 -2.37 -0.17 5.29
CA MET A 33 -0.98 -0.61 5.38
C MET A 33 -0.90 -2.14 5.42
N PRO A 34 -0.74 -2.79 4.26
CA PRO A 34 -0.51 -4.23 4.19
C PRO A 34 0.69 -4.63 5.06
N GLN A 35 0.56 -5.76 5.77
CA GLN A 35 1.62 -6.28 6.63
C GLN A 35 2.24 -7.51 5.96
N TYR A 36 3.53 -7.43 5.63
CA TYR A 36 4.27 -8.53 5.02
C TYR A 36 4.92 -9.39 6.09
N ASN A 37 4.17 -10.36 6.59
CA ASN A 37 4.67 -11.30 7.59
C ASN A 37 5.66 -12.30 6.97
N VAL A 38 6.39 -13.03 7.83
CA VAL A 38 7.21 -14.16 7.39
C VAL A 38 6.33 -15.15 6.61
N GLY A 39 6.80 -15.56 5.43
CA GLY A 39 6.05 -16.42 4.51
C GLY A 39 5.18 -15.68 3.49
N HIS A 40 5.09 -14.35 3.55
CA HIS A 40 4.29 -13.55 2.61
C HIS A 40 4.60 -13.86 1.15
N ARG A 41 5.89 -13.89 0.77
CA ARG A 41 6.32 -14.21 -0.60
C ARG A 41 5.80 -15.57 -1.08
N ALA A 42 5.87 -16.60 -0.24
CA ALA A 42 5.36 -17.94 -0.57
C ALA A 42 3.84 -17.92 -0.74
N GLY A 43 3.13 -17.18 0.11
CA GLY A 43 1.68 -16.98 -0.02
C GLY A 43 1.31 -16.29 -1.33
N ILE A 44 2.02 -15.22 -1.71
CA ILE A 44 1.79 -14.51 -2.98
C ILE A 44 2.08 -15.42 -4.18
N THR A 45 3.14 -16.22 -4.15
CA THR A 45 3.43 -17.19 -5.20
C THR A 45 2.28 -18.19 -5.36
N ALA A 46 1.81 -18.81 -4.27
CA ALA A 46 0.72 -19.77 -4.32
C ALA A 46 -0.58 -19.16 -4.87
N VAL A 47 -0.88 -17.91 -4.50
CA VAL A 47 -2.03 -17.17 -5.03
C VAL A 47 -1.88 -16.89 -6.52
N ARG A 48 -0.71 -16.42 -6.96
CA ARG A 48 -0.43 -16.14 -8.38
C ARG A 48 -0.53 -17.41 -9.23
N GLU A 49 0.03 -18.53 -8.76
CA GLU A 49 -0.07 -19.83 -9.43
C GLU A 49 -1.52 -20.32 -9.54
N HIS A 50 -2.30 -20.18 -8.45
CA HIS A 50 -3.71 -20.53 -8.45
C HIS A 50 -4.50 -19.69 -9.46
N VAL A 51 -4.26 -18.37 -9.50
CA VAL A 51 -4.93 -17.47 -10.45
C VAL A 51 -4.55 -17.80 -11.88
N ALA A 52 -3.26 -17.99 -12.18
CA ALA A 52 -2.81 -18.35 -13.53
C ALA A 52 -3.45 -19.65 -14.04
N LYS A 53 -3.64 -20.64 -13.15
CA LYS A 53 -4.24 -21.93 -13.51
C LYS A 53 -5.74 -21.85 -13.79
N HIS A 54 -6.49 -21.06 -13.03
CA HIS A 54 -7.96 -21.07 -13.08
C HIS A 54 -8.56 -19.86 -13.79
N TYR A 55 -7.80 -18.77 -13.95
CA TYR A 55 -8.26 -17.49 -14.49
C TYR A 55 -7.19 -16.88 -15.43
N PRO A 56 -7.04 -17.40 -16.66
CA PRO A 56 -5.91 -17.07 -17.55
C PRO A 56 -5.79 -15.58 -17.96
N ASN A 57 -6.86 -14.79 -17.84
CA ASN A 57 -6.87 -13.35 -18.15
C ASN A 57 -6.99 -12.46 -16.90
N LEU A 58 -6.83 -13.02 -15.70
CA LEU A 58 -6.85 -12.27 -14.45
C LEU A 58 -5.42 -12.04 -13.95
N HIS A 59 -5.05 -10.78 -13.76
CA HIS A 59 -3.74 -10.39 -13.27
C HIS A 59 -3.83 -9.69 -11.92
N LEU A 60 -2.90 -10.01 -11.02
CA LEU A 60 -2.82 -9.45 -9.67
C LEU A 60 -1.66 -8.46 -9.57
N ILE A 61 -1.97 -7.23 -9.18
CA ILE A 61 -1.03 -6.14 -8.95
C ILE A 61 -1.47 -5.31 -7.74
N GLY A 62 -0.55 -4.52 -7.19
CA GLY A 62 -0.81 -3.53 -6.15
C GLY A 62 -0.01 -3.76 -4.87
N THR A 63 -0.33 -2.93 -3.86
CA THR A 63 0.39 -2.89 -2.59
C THR A 63 0.31 -4.15 -1.73
N PRO A 64 -0.67 -5.06 -1.88
CA PRO A 64 -0.63 -6.32 -1.16
C PRO A 64 0.34 -7.36 -1.73
N PHE A 65 0.93 -7.13 -2.91
CA PHE A 65 1.72 -8.14 -3.63
C PHE A 65 3.22 -7.84 -3.59
N ASP A 66 3.66 -6.82 -4.33
CA ASP A 66 5.09 -6.61 -4.60
C ASP A 66 5.51 -5.15 -4.29
N GLY A 67 5.31 -4.73 -3.04
CA GLY A 67 5.81 -3.45 -2.52
C GLY A 67 4.70 -2.50 -2.08
N ILE A 68 4.96 -1.77 -1.00
CA ILE A 68 3.98 -0.86 -0.37
C ILE A 68 4.06 0.55 -0.98
N GLY A 69 5.21 0.91 -1.57
CA GLY A 69 5.47 2.25 -2.07
C GLY A 69 4.63 2.59 -3.30
N ILE A 70 4.33 3.89 -3.46
CA ILE A 70 3.74 4.41 -4.70
C ILE A 70 4.58 4.03 -5.93
N PRO A 71 5.93 4.13 -5.91
CA PRO A 71 6.75 3.72 -7.06
C PRO A 71 6.58 2.23 -7.41
N ASP A 72 6.41 1.37 -6.41
CA ASP A 72 6.23 -0.07 -6.60
C ASP A 72 4.93 -0.36 -7.35
N GLY A 73 3.83 0.27 -6.94
CA GLY A 73 2.54 0.14 -7.62
C GLY A 73 2.59 0.61 -9.08
N VAL A 74 3.27 1.73 -9.36
CA VAL A 74 3.44 2.25 -10.72
C VAL A 74 4.29 1.29 -11.56
N LYS A 75 5.38 0.75 -10.98
CA LYS A 75 6.25 -0.21 -11.64
C LYS A 75 5.48 -1.49 -12.01
N GLN A 76 4.75 -2.08 -11.06
CA GLN A 76 3.94 -3.28 -11.29
C GLN A 76 2.92 -3.08 -12.43
N ALA A 77 2.24 -1.93 -12.47
CA ALA A 77 1.29 -1.63 -13.54
C ALA A 77 1.98 -1.55 -14.92
N LYS A 78 3.14 -0.89 -15.01
CA LYS A 78 3.92 -0.79 -16.25
C LYS A 78 4.39 -2.15 -16.74
N GLU A 79 4.95 -2.95 -15.84
CA GLU A 79 5.43 -4.31 -16.16
C GLU A 79 4.30 -5.22 -16.65
N LEU A 80 3.13 -5.15 -16.00
CA LEU A 80 1.96 -5.91 -16.45
C LEU A 80 1.51 -5.50 -17.85
N VAL A 81 1.33 -4.20 -18.10
CA VAL A 81 0.90 -3.70 -19.42
C VAL A 81 1.89 -4.12 -20.50
N GLN A 82 3.19 -4.02 -20.23
CA GLN A 82 4.23 -4.46 -21.16
C GLN A 82 4.10 -5.96 -21.47
N SER A 83 3.91 -6.81 -20.45
CA SER A 83 3.76 -8.25 -20.64
C SER A 83 2.56 -8.64 -21.51
N ILE A 84 1.43 -7.93 -21.36
CA ILE A 84 0.21 -8.16 -22.16
C ILE A 84 0.44 -7.75 -23.61
N VAL A 85 1.06 -6.58 -23.83
CA VAL A 85 1.36 -6.07 -25.18
C VAL A 85 2.28 -7.02 -25.93
N ASP A 86 3.29 -7.57 -25.26
CA ASP A 86 4.25 -8.49 -25.88
C ASP A 86 3.60 -9.85 -26.17
N SER A 87 2.72 -10.32 -25.29
CA SER A 87 1.97 -11.57 -25.50
C SER A 87 1.00 -11.49 -26.69
N ASN A 88 0.42 -10.31 -26.96
CA ASN A 88 -0.51 -10.11 -28.09
C ASN A 88 0.19 -9.95 -29.45
N LYS A 89 1.52 -9.79 -29.47
CA LYS A 89 2.32 -9.65 -30.70
C LYS A 89 2.88 -10.98 -31.21
N SER A 90 2.85 -12.03 -30.39
CA SER A 90 3.18 -13.41 -30.77
C SER A 90 1.94 -14.16 -31.21
#